data_AF-A0A238LA05-F1
#
_entry.id   AF-A0A238LA05-F1
#
_cell.length_a   1.000
_cell.length_b   1.000
_cell.length_c   1.000
_cell.angle_alpha   90.00
_cell.angle_beta   90.00
_cell.angle_gamma   90.00
#
_symmetry.space_group_name_H-M   'P 1'
#
loop_
_entity.id
_entity.type
_entity.pdbx_description
1 polymer ?
#
loop_
_entity_poly.entity_id
_entity_poly.type
_entity_poly.pdbx_seq_one_letter_code
_entity_poly.pdbx_strand_id
1 'polypeptide(L)'
;MTQVLQIAAIAIATFGTGAATLSVMNEDIPDHVVPDGDWAATGALDGMTFRIYGGDADSGAVLEDDIVFRDGTFLSVDCENYCNFGWSDYQTKEIDGVMYFTTTAICPDAPHTVVWYGMITGDEVSIEGTWTTRRWYWTNQIAIQATGTATPPEAVSG
;
A
#
# COMPACT_ATOMS: atom_id res chain seq x y z
N MET A 1 -48.15 -46.71 -39.43
CA MET A 1 -46.80 -46.96 -38.87
C MET A 1 -45.86 -45.88 -39.38
N THR A 2 -45.02 -45.34 -38.48
CA THR A 2 -43.79 -44.53 -38.70
C THR A 2 -43.97 -43.17 -39.42
N GLN A 3 -43.39 -42.04 -39.01
CA GLN A 3 -42.33 -41.71 -38.05
C GLN A 3 -42.41 -40.19 -37.73
N VAL A 4 -42.08 -39.82 -36.51
CA VAL A 4 -41.88 -38.44 -36.01
C VAL A 4 -40.44 -38.01 -36.36
N LEU A 5 -40.19 -36.75 -36.77
CA LEU A 5 -39.20 -35.83 -36.18
C LEU A 5 -38.94 -34.57 -37.05
N GLN A 6 -39.23 -33.42 -36.44
CA GLN A 6 -38.43 -32.18 -36.38
C GLN A 6 -37.63 -31.71 -37.62
N ILE A 7 -38.09 -30.61 -38.25
CA ILE A 7 -37.20 -29.54 -38.74
C ILE A 7 -37.95 -28.20 -38.60
N ALA A 8 -37.54 -27.35 -37.66
CA ALA A 8 -37.92 -25.95 -37.65
C ALA A 8 -36.74 -25.09 -37.17
N ALA A 9 -36.08 -24.49 -38.16
CA ALA A 9 -35.33 -23.24 -38.14
C ALA A 9 -34.87 -22.67 -36.78
N ILE A 10 -33.56 -22.77 -36.51
CA ILE A 10 -32.91 -21.77 -35.66
C ILE A 10 -32.52 -20.61 -36.59
N ALA A 11 -33.23 -19.51 -36.39
CA ALA A 11 -33.07 -18.26 -37.08
C ALA A 11 -31.66 -17.69 -36.86
N ILE A 12 -31.11 -17.15 -37.94
CA ILE A 12 -29.97 -16.23 -37.94
C ILE A 12 -30.38 -15.01 -37.11
N ALA A 13 -29.76 -14.83 -35.94
CA ALA A 13 -29.78 -13.59 -35.19
C ALA A 13 -28.41 -12.92 -35.34
N THR A 14 -28.34 -12.07 -36.37
CA THR A 14 -27.78 -10.71 -36.35
C THR A 14 -26.53 -10.45 -35.51
N PHE A 15 -25.47 -10.03 -36.20
CA PHE A 15 -24.40 -9.14 -35.72
C PHE A 15 -24.91 -8.12 -34.69
N GLY A 16 -24.74 -8.44 -33.41
CA GLY A 16 -25.05 -7.56 -32.29
C GLY A 16 -23.77 -7.01 -31.67
N THR A 17 -23.52 -5.73 -31.89
CA THR A 17 -22.82 -4.83 -30.95
C THR A 17 -21.44 -5.27 -30.44
N GLY A 18 -20.40 -5.09 -31.26
CA GLY A 18 -19.00 -5.12 -30.82
C GLY A 18 -18.56 -3.89 -30.00
N ALA A 19 -19.41 -3.33 -29.14
CA ALA A 19 -19.14 -2.06 -28.43
C ALA A 19 -19.44 -2.07 -26.92
N ALA A 20 -19.81 -3.20 -26.30
CA ALA A 20 -20.33 -3.21 -24.93
C ALA A 20 -19.64 -4.19 -23.96
N THR A 21 -18.33 -4.43 -24.08
CA THR A 21 -17.59 -5.25 -23.10
C THR A 21 -16.34 -4.58 -22.51
N LEU A 22 -16.29 -3.24 -22.49
CA LEU A 22 -15.23 -2.49 -21.80
C LEU A 22 -15.84 -1.42 -20.88
N SER A 23 -16.60 -1.82 -19.87
CA SER A 23 -16.97 -0.92 -18.77
C SER A 23 -17.03 -1.64 -17.44
N VAL A 24 -16.10 -2.57 -17.22
CA VAL A 24 -15.63 -2.86 -15.86
C VAL A 24 -14.24 -2.23 -15.76
N MET A 25 -14.20 -0.90 -15.94
CA MET A 25 -13.07 -0.14 -15.41
C MET A 25 -13.30 -0.17 -13.90
N ASN A 26 -12.49 -0.94 -13.17
CA ASN A 26 -12.45 -0.79 -11.71
C ASN A 26 -12.18 0.70 -11.47
N GLU A 27 -13.07 1.41 -10.78
CA GLU A 27 -12.85 2.81 -10.46
C GLU A 27 -11.49 2.94 -9.77
N ASP A 28 -10.76 3.98 -10.12
CA ASP A 28 -9.43 4.15 -9.58
C ASP A 28 -9.51 4.43 -8.08
N ILE A 29 -8.97 3.52 -7.25
CA ILE A 29 -9.07 3.60 -5.79
C ILE A 29 -7.94 4.51 -5.29
N PRO A 30 -8.23 5.68 -4.68
CA PRO A 30 -7.19 6.58 -4.21
C PRO A 30 -6.31 5.91 -3.16
N ASP A 31 -5.02 6.25 -3.12
CA ASP A 31 -4.12 5.81 -2.06
C ASP A 31 -4.53 6.40 -0.70
N HIS A 32 -3.95 5.91 0.40
CA HIS A 32 -4.25 6.38 1.75
C HIS A 32 -4.13 7.91 1.82
N VAL A 33 -5.19 8.55 2.31
CA VAL A 33 -5.25 10.01 2.42
C VAL A 33 -4.53 10.43 3.69
N VAL A 34 -3.34 11.02 3.53
CA VAL A 34 -2.60 11.64 4.63
C VAL A 34 -3.35 12.89 5.08
N PRO A 35 -3.66 13.05 6.39
CA PRO A 35 -4.32 14.25 6.88
C PRO A 35 -3.51 15.52 6.62
N ASP A 36 -4.18 16.57 6.15
CA ASP A 36 -3.57 17.90 5.95
C ASP A 36 -2.88 18.41 7.23
N GLY A 37 -1.84 19.23 7.06
CA GLY A 37 -1.12 19.86 8.15
C GLY A 37 0.24 20.41 7.75
N ASP A 38 0.96 20.96 8.73
CA ASP A 38 2.28 21.59 8.57
C ASP A 38 3.39 20.53 8.49
N TRP A 39 3.35 19.68 7.48
CA TRP A 39 4.34 18.64 7.23
C TRP A 39 5.70 19.25 6.83
N ALA A 40 6.77 18.76 7.45
CA ALA A 40 8.14 19.22 7.17
C ALA A 40 9.14 18.06 7.17
N ALA A 41 10.15 18.15 6.30
CA ALA A 41 11.30 17.24 6.28
C ALA A 41 12.30 17.66 7.38
N THR A 42 12.04 17.23 8.62
CA THR A 42 12.79 17.67 9.80
C THR A 42 13.97 16.77 10.16
N GLY A 43 13.96 15.51 9.71
CA GLY A 43 14.91 14.49 10.19
C GLY A 43 14.63 14.01 11.63
N ALA A 44 13.48 14.36 12.22
CA ALA A 44 13.21 14.13 13.64
C ALA A 44 13.20 12.65 14.07
N LEU A 45 13.06 11.72 13.13
CA LEU A 45 13.06 10.28 13.41
C LEU A 45 14.39 9.61 13.03
N ASP A 46 15.38 10.36 12.53
CA ASP A 46 16.63 9.78 12.05
C ASP A 46 17.37 8.99 13.14
N GLY A 47 17.82 7.78 12.78
CA GLY A 47 18.45 6.84 13.69
C GLY A 47 17.48 5.93 14.43
N MET A 48 16.16 6.12 14.26
CA MET A 48 15.14 5.22 14.81
C MET A 48 14.82 4.08 13.85
N THR A 49 14.59 2.90 14.42
CA THR A 49 14.03 1.74 13.75
C THR A 49 12.86 1.21 14.55
N PHE A 50 11.76 0.86 13.90
CA PHE A 50 10.61 0.23 14.55
C PHE A 50 10.35 -1.12 13.90
N ARG A 51 10.17 -2.15 14.73
CA ARG A 51 9.65 -3.45 14.29
C ARG A 51 8.13 -3.38 14.36
N ILE A 52 7.46 -3.53 13.23
CA ILE A 52 6.00 -3.44 13.10
C ILE A 52 5.38 -4.78 12.73
N TYR A 53 4.19 -5.03 13.25
CA TYR A 53 3.37 -6.21 12.98
C TYR A 53 1.95 -5.75 12.66
N GLY A 54 1.36 -6.33 11.63
CA GLY A 54 0.05 -5.92 11.18
C GLY A 54 -0.43 -6.69 9.96
N GLY A 55 -1.26 -6.02 9.18
CA GLY A 55 -1.82 -6.58 7.97
C GLY A 55 -3.10 -5.91 7.55
N ASP A 56 -3.80 -6.57 6.63
CA ASP A 56 -5.14 -6.20 6.21
C ASP A 56 -6.13 -7.26 6.71
N ALA A 57 -7.09 -6.84 7.54
CA ALA A 57 -8.11 -7.74 8.06
C ALA A 57 -9.05 -8.26 6.96
N ASP A 58 -9.25 -7.48 5.89
CA ASP A 58 -10.20 -7.81 4.83
C ASP A 58 -9.62 -8.85 3.85
N SER A 59 -8.37 -8.68 3.43
CA SER A 59 -7.68 -9.66 2.56
C SER A 59 -6.95 -10.77 3.32
N GLY A 60 -6.72 -10.61 4.61
CA GLY A 60 -5.89 -11.51 5.42
C GLY A 60 -4.38 -11.40 5.12
N ALA A 61 -3.96 -10.35 4.41
CA ALA A 61 -2.54 -10.08 4.21
C ALA A 61 -1.86 -9.83 5.56
N VAL A 62 -0.67 -10.38 5.74
CA VAL A 62 0.13 -10.21 6.96
C VAL A 62 1.30 -9.28 6.62
N LEU A 63 1.62 -8.38 7.55
CA LEU A 63 2.77 -7.49 7.49
C LEU A 63 3.63 -7.74 8.74
N GLU A 64 4.91 -8.01 8.53
CA GLU A 64 5.96 -7.95 9.55
C GLU A 64 7.15 -7.25 8.91
N ASP A 65 7.51 -6.07 9.41
CA ASP A 65 8.53 -5.24 8.78
C ASP A 65 9.38 -4.51 9.81
N ASP A 66 10.61 -4.17 9.40
CA ASP A 66 11.43 -3.19 10.08
C ASP A 66 11.40 -1.89 9.26
N ILE A 67 10.84 -0.83 9.85
CA ILE A 67 10.88 0.50 9.24
C ILE A 67 12.03 1.31 9.84
N VAL A 68 12.85 1.91 8.98
CA VAL A 68 14.10 2.56 9.34
C VAL A 68 14.09 4.01 8.87
N PHE A 69 14.48 4.91 9.75
CA PHE A 69 14.62 6.34 9.46
C PHE A 69 16.10 6.74 9.52
N ARG A 70 16.60 7.40 8.48
CA ARG A 70 18.00 7.82 8.40
C ARG A 70 18.16 8.99 7.44
N ASP A 71 18.90 10.02 7.85
CA ASP A 71 19.29 11.16 7.02
C ASP A 71 18.11 11.81 6.25
N GLY A 72 16.96 11.98 6.91
CA GLY A 72 15.73 12.53 6.31
C GLY A 72 14.98 11.55 5.39
N THR A 73 15.41 10.29 5.34
CA THR A 73 14.82 9.24 4.50
C THR A 73 14.27 8.08 5.31
N PHE A 74 13.33 7.36 4.72
CA PHE A 74 12.61 6.20 5.24
C PHE A 74 12.89 4.98 4.37
N LEU A 75 12.99 3.82 5.00
CA LEU A 75 13.05 2.52 4.35
C LEU A 75 12.09 1.55 5.05
N SER A 76 11.32 0.83 4.26
CA SER A 76 10.66 -0.42 4.68
C SER A 76 11.54 -1.58 4.20
N VAL A 77 11.99 -2.43 5.12
CA VAL A 77 12.83 -3.60 4.78
C VAL A 77 12.07 -4.57 3.89
N ASP A 78 10.78 -4.76 4.13
CA ASP A 78 9.92 -5.60 3.28
C ASP A 78 9.77 -5.02 1.87
N CYS A 79 9.54 -3.71 1.72
CA CYS A 79 9.50 -3.07 0.40
C CYS A 79 10.83 -3.22 -0.35
N GLU A 80 11.94 -3.02 0.36
CA GLU A 80 13.29 -3.20 -0.20
C GLU A 80 13.51 -4.63 -0.67
N ASN A 81 13.18 -5.63 0.15
CA ASN A 81 13.31 -7.03 -0.21
C ASN A 81 12.37 -7.43 -1.37
N TYR A 82 11.18 -6.80 -1.46
CA TYR A 82 10.17 -7.13 -2.45
C TYR A 82 10.49 -6.57 -3.85
N CYS A 83 10.83 -5.28 -3.95
CA CYS A 83 11.08 -4.62 -5.24
C CYS A 83 12.23 -3.58 -5.18
N ASN A 84 13.11 -3.61 -4.19
CA ASN A 84 14.23 -2.66 -4.12
C ASN A 84 13.72 -1.21 -4.21
N PHE A 85 12.69 -0.90 -3.41
CA PHE A 85 12.08 0.43 -3.35
C PHE A 85 13.10 1.51 -2.97
N GLY A 86 14.14 1.15 -2.21
CA GLY A 86 15.13 2.07 -1.71
C GLY A 86 14.57 3.07 -0.69
N TRP A 87 15.39 4.09 -0.43
CA TRP A 87 15.10 5.14 0.54
C TRP A 87 14.17 6.20 -0.05
N SER A 88 13.13 6.56 0.69
CA SER A 88 12.15 7.59 0.30
C SER A 88 12.20 8.76 1.27
N ASP A 89 12.06 10.00 0.78
CA ASP A 89 11.97 11.16 1.68
C ASP A 89 10.76 10.98 2.62
N TYR A 90 10.91 11.37 3.89
CA TYR A 90 9.79 11.42 4.82
C TYR A 90 9.57 12.82 5.37
N GLN A 91 8.34 13.06 5.79
CA GLN A 91 7.95 14.28 6.48
C GLN A 91 7.38 13.94 7.83
N THR A 92 7.46 14.90 8.75
CA THR A 92 6.92 14.80 10.10
C THR A 92 6.06 16.01 10.44
N LYS A 93 5.14 15.82 11.38
CA LYS A 93 4.55 16.91 12.16
C LYS A 93 4.40 16.46 13.61
N GLU A 94 4.37 17.41 14.53
CA GLU A 94 4.09 17.15 15.94
C GLU A 94 2.76 17.82 16.32
N ILE A 95 1.88 17.08 17.00
CA ILE A 95 0.62 17.61 17.53
C ILE A 95 0.49 17.13 18.98
N ASP A 96 0.40 18.06 19.93
CA ASP A 96 0.20 17.76 21.35
C ASP A 96 1.17 16.71 21.92
N GLY A 97 2.43 16.73 21.46
CA GLY A 97 3.48 15.79 21.87
C GLY A 97 3.45 14.42 21.18
N VAL A 98 2.53 14.20 20.23
CA VAL A 98 2.50 13.02 19.37
C VAL A 98 3.22 13.34 18.07
N MET A 99 4.20 12.49 17.72
CA MET A 99 4.94 12.60 16.47
C MET A 99 4.22 11.84 15.38
N TYR A 100 3.94 12.51 14.26
CA TYR A 100 3.37 11.90 13.07
C TYR A 100 4.42 11.88 11.97
N PHE A 101 4.43 10.84 11.15
CA PHE A 101 5.24 10.80 9.93
C PHE A 101 4.40 10.38 8.72
N THR A 102 4.87 10.78 7.55
CA THR A 102 4.37 10.27 6.29
C THR A 102 5.48 10.14 5.26
N THR A 103 5.34 9.16 4.37
CA THR A 103 6.20 8.96 3.21
C THR A 103 5.46 8.16 2.15
N THR A 104 5.91 8.28 0.90
CA THR A 104 5.42 7.47 -0.23
C THR A 104 6.62 6.76 -0.84
N ALA A 105 6.62 5.43 -0.75
CA ALA A 105 7.64 4.58 -1.33
C ALA A 105 7.16 4.03 -2.69
N ILE A 106 8.04 4.00 -3.68
CA ILE A 106 7.72 3.60 -5.05
C ILE A 106 8.67 2.51 -5.52
N CYS A 107 8.12 1.41 -6.03
CA CYS A 107 8.87 0.33 -6.68
C CYS A 107 9.40 0.82 -8.04
N PRO A 108 10.72 0.69 -8.32
CA PRO A 108 11.30 1.15 -9.59
C PRO A 108 10.84 0.30 -10.79
N ASP A 109 10.52 -0.98 -10.59
CA ASP A 109 10.35 -1.95 -11.68
C ASP A 109 8.89 -2.38 -11.92
N ALA A 110 7.97 -2.04 -11.02
CA ALA A 110 6.56 -2.41 -11.10
C ALA A 110 5.69 -1.30 -10.51
N PRO A 111 4.39 -1.23 -10.88
CA PRO A 111 3.54 -0.10 -10.51
C PRO A 111 2.99 -0.25 -9.09
N HIS A 112 3.89 -0.43 -8.13
CA HIS A 112 3.60 -0.51 -6.70
C HIS A 112 3.96 0.81 -6.04
N THR A 113 2.99 1.37 -5.33
CA THR A 113 3.14 2.56 -4.50
C THR A 113 2.67 2.20 -3.11
N VAL A 114 3.45 2.57 -2.09
CA VAL A 114 3.07 2.39 -0.69
C VAL A 114 3.05 3.74 -0.01
N VAL A 115 1.88 4.13 0.50
CA VAL A 115 1.74 5.31 1.35
C VAL A 115 1.77 4.85 2.80
N TRP A 116 2.65 5.46 3.57
CA TRP A 116 2.79 5.23 5.00
C TRP A 116 2.34 6.49 5.74
N TYR A 117 1.47 6.32 6.74
CA TYR A 117 1.10 7.34 7.70
C TYR A 117 1.21 6.74 9.09
N GLY A 118 2.15 7.25 9.89
CA GLY A 118 2.40 6.71 11.22
C GLY A 118 2.25 7.72 12.33
N MET A 119 1.90 7.22 13.50
CA MET A 119 1.80 7.97 14.76
C MET A 119 2.72 7.31 15.78
N ILE A 120 3.56 8.11 16.43
CA ILE A 120 4.58 7.67 17.38
C ILE A 120 4.30 8.35 18.73
N THR A 121 4.21 7.53 19.77
CA THR A 121 4.05 7.96 21.16
C THR A 121 5.07 7.23 22.03
N GLY A 122 6.12 7.94 22.46
CA GLY A 122 7.25 7.30 23.12
C GLY A 122 7.93 6.30 22.19
N ASP A 123 8.02 5.05 22.63
CA ASP A 123 8.64 3.95 21.86
C ASP A 123 7.63 3.18 21.00
N GLU A 124 6.34 3.53 21.05
CA GLU A 124 5.29 2.83 20.29
C GLU A 124 5.01 3.54 18.96
N VAL A 125 4.77 2.75 17.91
CA VAL A 125 4.31 3.24 16.61
C VAL A 125 3.02 2.54 16.21
N SER A 126 2.11 3.29 15.61
CA SER A 126 0.94 2.79 14.89
C SER A 126 0.99 3.32 13.47
N ILE A 127 0.57 2.50 12.51
CA ILE A 127 0.67 2.79 11.08
C ILE A 127 -0.66 2.50 10.42
N GLU A 128 -1.07 3.45 9.60
CA GLU A 128 -2.08 3.28 8.58
C GLU A 128 -1.47 3.58 7.22
N GLY A 129 -2.01 2.97 6.17
CA GLY A 129 -1.46 3.17 4.85
C GLY A 129 -2.17 2.33 3.79
N THR A 130 -1.60 2.36 2.60
CA THR A 130 -2.05 1.50 1.50
C THR A 130 -0.86 1.03 0.69
N TRP A 131 -0.82 -0.26 0.38
CA TRP A 131 -0.04 -0.79 -0.73
C TRP A 131 -0.95 -0.83 -1.97
N THR A 132 -0.61 -0.09 -3.01
CA THR A 132 -1.40 -0.03 -4.25
C THR A 132 -0.60 -0.56 -5.43
N THR A 133 -1.21 -1.50 -6.17
CA THR A 133 -0.76 -1.92 -7.50
C THR A 133 -1.71 -1.34 -8.54
N ARG A 134 -1.22 -0.41 -9.37
CA ARG A 134 -2.07 0.32 -10.33
C ARG A 134 -1.70 0.00 -11.78
N ARG A 135 -2.65 -0.51 -12.56
CA ARG A 135 -2.51 -0.71 -14.02
C ARG A 135 -3.70 -0.10 -14.75
N TRP A 136 -3.56 0.08 -16.06
CA TRP A 136 -4.58 0.74 -16.89
C TRP A 136 -5.98 0.09 -16.86
N TYR A 137 -6.07 -1.19 -16.50
CA TYR A 137 -7.32 -1.96 -16.49
C TYR A 137 -7.73 -2.48 -15.11
N TRP A 138 -6.91 -2.28 -14.07
CA TRP A 138 -7.21 -2.71 -12.72
C TRP A 138 -6.32 -2.01 -11.70
N THR A 139 -6.89 -1.77 -10.53
CA THR A 139 -6.18 -1.35 -9.32
C THR A 139 -6.45 -2.38 -8.24
N ASN A 140 -5.40 -2.83 -7.56
CA ASN A 140 -5.51 -3.61 -6.34
C ASN A 140 -4.82 -2.88 -5.22
N GLN A 141 -5.52 -2.73 -4.11
CA GLN A 141 -5.05 -2.00 -2.96
C GLN A 141 -5.24 -2.87 -1.73
N ILE A 142 -4.22 -2.88 -0.88
CA ILE A 142 -4.23 -3.52 0.42
C ILE A 142 -4.13 -2.41 1.45
N ALA A 143 -5.10 -2.32 2.35
CA ALA A 143 -5.03 -1.41 3.48
C ALA A 143 -3.98 -1.91 4.48
N ILE A 144 -3.12 -1.03 4.95
CA ILE A 144 -2.12 -1.37 5.95
C ILE A 144 -2.64 -0.87 7.30
N GLN A 145 -2.72 -1.77 8.28
CA GLN A 145 -2.85 -1.44 9.69
C GLN A 145 -1.79 -2.21 10.46
N ALA A 146 -0.90 -1.49 11.13
CA ALA A 146 0.18 -2.11 11.90
C ALA A 146 0.48 -1.36 13.19
N THR A 147 1.05 -2.07 14.15
CA THR A 147 1.61 -1.49 15.37
C THR A 147 2.98 -2.07 15.62
N GLY A 148 3.80 -1.36 16.37
CA GLY A 148 5.16 -1.78 16.65
C GLY A 148 5.81 -0.99 17.76
N THR A 149 7.06 -1.34 18.02
CA THR A 149 7.88 -0.64 19.00
C THR A 149 9.26 -0.35 18.45
N ALA A 150 9.88 0.70 18.98
CA ALA A 150 11.26 1.04 18.68
C ALA A 150 12.17 -0.14 19.03
N THR A 151 13.07 -0.46 18.11
CA THR A 151 14.12 -1.45 18.35
C THR A 151 15.34 -0.70 18.91
N PRO A 152 15.89 -1.12 20.06
CA PRO A 152 17.09 -0.50 20.59
C PRO A 152 18.22 -0.58 19.56
N PRO A 153 19.04 0.47 19.38
CA PRO A 153 20.23 0.37 18.55
C PRO A 153 21.09 -0.78 19.08
N GLU A 154 21.58 -1.66 18.20
CA GLU A 154 22.48 -2.74 18.59
C GLU A 154 23.63 -2.14 19.41
N ALA A 155 23.79 -2.62 20.65
CA ALA A 155 24.88 -2.19 21.48
C ALA A 155 26.19 -2.63 20.82
N VAL A 156 26.92 -1.66 20.25
CA VAL A 156 28.25 -1.90 19.69
C VAL A 156 29.15 -2.31 20.86
N SER A 157 29.40 -3.61 21.01
CA SER A 157 30.46 -4.10 21.87
C SER A 157 31.78 -3.67 21.23
N GLY A 158 32.44 -2.69 21.85
CA GLY A 158 33.75 -2.17 21.42
C GLY A 158 34.91 -3.12 21.64
#